data_AF-A0A4Q3RHV4-F1
#
_entry.id   AF-A0A4Q3RHV4-F1
#
_cell.length_a   1.000
_cell.length_b   1.000
_cell.length_c   1.000
_cell.angle_alpha   90.00
_cell.angle_beta   90.00
_cell.angle_gamma   90.00
#
_symmetry.space_group_name_H-M   'P 1'
#
loop_
_entity.id
_entity.type
_entity.pdbx_description
1 polymer ?
#
loop_
_entity_poly.entity_id
_entity_poly.type
_entity_poly.pdbx_seq_one_letter_code
_entity_poly.pdbx_strand_id
1 'polypeptide(L)' 'MRLNLTLNGEIIATAPIDPSEFHNEKYLKILCRILTLKNKRVIKALKKKPSFYIEVSSRMNNPSLN' A
#
# COMPACT_ATOMS: atom_id res chain seq x y z
N MET A 1 3.05 -3.55 -8.48
CA MET A 1 3.43 -2.97 -7.17
C MET A 1 2.16 -2.73 -6.38
N ARG A 2 2.25 -2.49 -5.06
CA ARG A 2 1.08 -2.31 -4.20
C ARG A 2 1.31 -1.18 -3.21
N LEU A 3 0.28 -0.37 -2.95
CA LEU A 3 0.23 0.57 -1.83
C LEU A 3 -0.41 -0.15 -0.64
N ASN A 4 0.31 -0.29 0.45
CA ASN A 4 -0.19 -0.90 1.67
C ASN A 4 -0.48 0.19 2.70
N LEU A 5 -1.69 0.15 3.26
CA LEU A 5 -2.10 0.92 4.42
C LEU A 5 -1.90 0.04 5.66
N THR A 6 -1.15 0.56 6.63
CA THR A 6 -0.87 -0.12 7.89
C THR A 6 -1.39 0.64 9.10
N LEU A 7 -1.79 -0.11 10.13
CA LEU A 7 -1.98 0.38 11.49
C LEU A 7 -1.23 -0.54 12.45
N ASN A 8 -0.40 0.02 13.32
CA ASN A 8 0.35 -0.74 14.33
C ASN A 8 1.21 -1.89 13.75
N GLY A 9 1.77 -1.70 12.54
CA GLY A 9 2.56 -2.72 11.84
C GLY A 9 1.75 -3.76 11.07
N GLU A 10 0.41 -3.77 11.20
CA GLU A 10 -0.46 -4.69 10.47
C GLU A 10 -1.00 -4.04 9.19
N ILE A 11 -1.04 -4.81 8.10
CA ILE A 11 -1.67 -4.38 6.85
C ILE A 11 -3.19 -4.53 7.00
N ILE A 12 -3.90 -3.42 6.87
CA ILE A 12 -5.38 -3.40 6.94
C ILE A 12 -6.04 -3.24 5.57
N ALA A 13 -5.33 -2.67 4.60
CA ALA A 13 -5.82 -2.56 3.23
C ALA A 13 -4.65 -2.41 2.25
N THR A 14 -4.88 -2.89 1.04
CA THR A 14 -3.93 -2.80 -0.07
C THR A 14 -4.62 -2.24 -1.31
N ALA A 15 -3.89 -1.49 -2.12
CA ALA A 15 -4.34 -1.05 -3.44
C ALA A 15 -3.27 -1.35 -4.49
N PRO A 16 -3.65 -1.81 -5.69
CA PRO A 16 -2.69 -1.92 -6.78
C PRO A 16 -2.13 -0.54 -7.15
N ILE A 17 -0.83 -0.49 -7.42
CA ILE A 17 -0.15 0.67 -8.00
C ILE A 17 0.28 0.29 -9.41
N ASP A 18 0.02 1.20 -10.37
CA ASP A 18 0.64 1.14 -11.68
C ASP A 18 2.16 1.38 -11.55
N PRO A 19 3.01 0.41 -11.96
CA PRO A 19 4.46 0.54 -11.91
C PRO A 19 5.05 1.70 -12.73
N SER A 20 4.30 2.29 -13.67
CA SER A 20 4.74 3.47 -14.40
C SER A 20 4.47 4.78 -13.65
N GLU A 21 3.49 4.79 -12.72
CA GLU A 21 3.03 5.97 -11.99
C GLU A 21 3.50 6.01 -10.53
N PHE A 22 4.34 5.07 -10.09
CA PHE A 22 4.77 5.01 -8.68
C PHE A 22 5.61 6.21 -8.23
N HIS A 23 6.21 6.96 -9.16
CA HIS A 23 6.92 8.21 -8.88
C HIS A 23 5.99 9.43 -8.83
N ASN A 24 4.74 9.30 -9.28
CA ASN A 24 3.79 10.40 -9.34
C ASN A 24 3.18 10.68 -7.96
N GLU A 25 3.67 11.72 -7.29
CA GLU A 25 3.19 12.09 -5.95
C GLU A 25 1.69 12.38 -5.90
N LYS A 26 1.12 13.02 -6.94
CA LYS A 26 -0.31 13.37 -6.97
C LYS A 26 -1.15 12.10 -7.02
N TYR A 27 -0.76 11.15 -7.86
CA TYR A 27 -1.37 9.83 -7.96
C TYR A 27 -1.32 9.09 -6.61
N LEU A 28 -0.15 9.02 -5.97
CA LEU A 28 0.01 8.37 -4.66
C LEU A 28 -0.83 9.05 -3.57
N LYS A 29 -0.85 10.39 -3.51
CA LYS A 29 -1.66 11.15 -2.54
C LYS A 29 -3.16 10.85 -2.70
N ILE A 30 -3.65 10.74 -3.93
CA ILE A 30 -5.04 10.37 -4.23
C ILE A 30 -5.32 8.94 -3.74
N LEU A 31 -4.44 7.98 -4.04
CA LEU A 31 -4.58 6.60 -3.58
C LEU A 31 -4.59 6.49 -2.04
N CYS A 32 -3.67 7.16 -1.35
CA CYS A 32 -3.64 7.21 0.12
C CYS A 32 -4.97 7.74 0.68
N ARG A 33 -5.52 8.80 0.07
CA ARG A 33 -6.80 9.39 0.49
C ARG A 33 -7.96 8.42 0.26
N ILE A 34 -8.01 7.75 -0.88
CA ILE A 34 -9.03 6.74 -1.19
C ILE A 34 -8.98 5.59 -0.18
N LEU A 35 -7.78 5.04 0.08
CA LEU A 35 -7.58 3.98 1.07
C LEU A 35 -7.99 4.41 2.47
N THR A 36 -7.62 5.62 2.89
CA THR A 36 -8.01 6.19 4.19
C THR A 36 -9.53 6.31 4.31
N LEU A 37 -10.20 6.83 3.29
CA LEU A 37 -11.64 7.03 3.30
C LEU A 37 -12.40 5.71 3.34
N LYS A 38 -11.99 4.73 2.53
CA LYS A 38 -12.58 3.38 2.52
C LYS A 38 -12.42 2.67 3.88
N ASN A 39 -11.32 2.91 4.59
CA ASN A 39 -10.99 2.24 5.84
C ASN A 39 -11.19 3.14 7.09
N LYS A 40 -11.90 4.27 6.95
CA LYS A 40 -12.05 5.27 8.02
C LYS A 40 -12.62 4.71 9.32
N ARG A 41 -13.54 3.74 9.23
CA ARG A 41 -14.14 3.08 10.41
C ARG A 41 -13.09 2.30 11.21
N VAL A 42 -12.28 1.50 10.52
CA VAL A 42 -11.19 0.70 11.11
C VAL A 42 -10.12 1.60 11.72
N ILE A 43 -9.69 2.63 10.97
CA ILE A 43 -8.70 3.61 11.45
C ILE A 43 -9.18 4.30 12.73
N LYS A 44 -10.46 4.73 12.77
CA LYS A 44 -11.04 5.37 13.95
C LYS A 44 -11.16 4.42 15.14
N ALA A 45 -11.57 3.17 14.91
CA ALA A 45 -11.73 2.18 15.97
C ALA A 45 -10.42 1.88 16.69
N LEU A 46 -9.32 1.78 15.93
CA LEU A 46 -8.01 1.44 16.48
C LEU A 46 -7.30 2.62 17.16
N LYS A 47 -7.77 3.87 16.99
CA LYS A 47 -7.20 5.09 17.60
C LYS A 47 -5.68 5.25 17.37
N LYS A 48 -5.15 4.69 16.28
CA LYS A 48 -3.74 4.80 15.89
C LYS A 48 -3.60 5.59 14.60
N LYS A 49 -2.41 6.17 14.38
CA LYS A 49 -2.10 6.87 13.14
C LYS A 49 -1.84 5.85 12.03
N PRO A 50 -2.55 5.93 10.88
CA PRO A 50 -2.24 5.10 9.73
C PRO A 50 -0.89 5.46 9.13
N SER A 51 -0.24 4.50 8.49
CA SER A 51 0.99 4.69 7.71
C SER A 51 0.86 3.97 6.37
N PHE A 52 1.68 4.36 5.41
CA PHE A 52 1.64 3.82 4.05
C PHE A 52 3.03 3.43 3.59
N TYR A 53 3.14 2.33 2.84
CA TYR A 53 4.38 1.96 2.15
C TYR A 53 4.06 1.27 0.81
N ILE A 54 5.02 1.31 -0.11
CA ILE A 54 4.93 0.64 -1.40
C ILE A 54 5.65 -0.70 -1.32
N GLU A 55 4.94 -1.77 -1.65
CA GLU A 55 5.52 -3.10 -1.82
C GLU A 55 5.81 -3.36 -3.29
N VAL A 56 7.07 -3.71 -3.55
CA VAL A 56 7.56 -4.10 -4.86
C VAL A 56 7.76 -5.60 -4.84
N SER A 57 6.86 -6.35 -5.49
CA SER A 57 7.03 -7.79 -5.64
C SER A 57 8.22 -8.04 -6.55
N SER A 58 9.37 -8.41 -5.99
CA SER A 58 10.45 -8.97 -6.79
C SER A 58 9.97 -10.31 -7.31
N ARG A 59 9.76 -10.41 -8.63
CA ARG A 59 9.84 -11.73 -9.26
C ARG A 59 11.30 -12.15 -9.08
N MET A 60 11.61 -12.92 -8.04
CA MET A 60 12.78 -13.78 -8.11
C MET A 60 12.56 -14.65 -9.33
N ASN A 61 13.29 -14.37 -10.41
CA ASN A 61 13.64 -15.41 -11.35
C ASN A 61 14.23 -16.52 -10.50
N ASN A 62 13.52 -17.64 -10.35
CA ASN A 62 14.18 -18.89 -10.01
C ASN A 62 15.30 -19.03 -11.06
N PRO A 63 16.59 -18.99 -10.69
CA PRO A 63 17.56 -19.62 -11.55
C PRO A 63 17.19 -21.09 -11.51
N SER A 64 16.65 -21.60 -12.62
CA SER A 64 16.50 -23.02 -12.86
C SER A 64 17.79 -23.71 -12.40
N LEU A 65 17.71 -24.53 -11.35
CA LEU A 65 18.73 -25.54 -11.08
C LEU A 65 18.68 -26.50 -12.26
N ASN A 66 19.57 -26.28 -13.23
CA ASN A 66 20.07 -27.30 -14.14
C ASN A 66 21.39 -27.81 -13.56
#